data_AF-F8JXD2-F1
#
_entry.id   AF-F8JXD2-F1
#
_cell.length_a   1.000
_cell.length_b   1.000
_cell.length_c   1.000
_cell.angle_alpha   90.00
_cell.angle_beta   90.00
_cell.angle_gamma   90.00
#
_symmetry.space_group_name_H-M   'P 1'
#
loop_
_entity.id
_entity.type
_entity.pdbx_description
1 polymer ?
#
loop_
_entity_poly.entity_id
_entity_poly.type
_entity_poly.pdbx_seq_one_letter_code
_entity_poly.pdbx_strand_id
1 'polypeptide(L)'
;MTVRRPRPCLDCGTLTRNASRCDHHQAAWQAQHDQRRGSAAQRGYDTAWRKLAAAAVRNHRTAYGNWCPGWAVPAHPATDLTADHKTPKQQGGTNTADNIQVLCRACNSRKHDRDGYDRPQVTGG
;
A
#
# COMPACT_ATOMS: atom_id res chain seq x y z
N MET A 1 -0.63 -23.51 -24.31
CA MET A 1 0.26 -23.04 -23.23
C MET A 1 1.64 -22.78 -23.84
N THR A 2 2.10 -21.54 -23.94
CA THR A 2 3.41 -21.22 -24.51
C THR A 2 4.51 -21.68 -23.55
N VAL A 3 5.20 -22.76 -23.89
CA VAL A 3 6.37 -23.22 -23.13
C VAL A 3 7.47 -22.19 -23.35
N ARG A 4 7.82 -21.43 -22.30
CA ARG A 4 8.95 -20.49 -22.36
C ARG A 4 10.22 -21.28 -22.67
N ARG A 5 10.94 -20.86 -23.72
CA ARG A 5 12.28 -21.38 -24.00
C ARG A 5 13.18 -21.13 -22.79
N PRO A 6 14.00 -22.10 -22.38
CA PRO A 6 14.96 -21.88 -21.30
C PRO A 6 15.88 -20.70 -21.62
N ARG A 7 16.13 -19.86 -20.62
CA ARG A 7 17.09 -18.74 -20.68
C ARG A 7 18.19 -18.99 -19.63
N PRO A 8 19.42 -18.54 -19.88
CA PRO A 8 20.48 -18.64 -18.87
C PRO A 8 20.14 -17.74 -17.67
N CYS A 9 20.38 -18.27 -16.47
CA CYS A 9 20.35 -17.49 -15.23
C CYS A 9 21.37 -16.35 -15.31
N LEU A 10 20.97 -15.14 -14.92
CA LEU A 10 21.85 -13.95 -14.93
C LEU A 10 23.07 -14.08 -14.00
N ASP A 11 22.99 -14.90 -12.94
CA ASP A 11 24.06 -15.00 -11.95
C ASP A 11 24.99 -16.21 -12.17
N CYS A 12 24.50 -17.31 -12.76
CA CYS A 12 25.26 -18.57 -12.87
C CYS A 12 25.16 -19.29 -14.22
N GLY A 13 24.43 -18.74 -15.20
CA GLY A 13 24.32 -19.32 -16.54
C GLY A 13 23.43 -20.57 -16.67
N THR A 14 23.02 -21.20 -15.57
CA THR A 14 22.13 -22.38 -15.59
C THR A 14 20.84 -22.09 -16.36
N LEU A 15 20.49 -22.97 -17.31
CA LEU A 15 19.25 -22.85 -18.08
C LEU A 15 18.04 -23.02 -17.17
N THR A 16 17.17 -22.02 -17.17
CA THR A 16 15.93 -21.98 -16.38
C THR A 16 14.74 -21.57 -17.24
N ARG A 17 13.53 -21.99 -16.85
CA ARG A 17 12.27 -21.52 -17.46
C ARG A 17 11.75 -20.21 -16.86
N ASN A 18 12.40 -19.72 -15.80
CA ASN A 18 12.08 -18.45 -15.17
C ASN A 18 12.47 -17.27 -16.08
N ALA A 19 12.01 -16.07 -15.72
CA ALA A 19 12.25 -14.87 -16.54
C ALA A 19 13.73 -14.45 -16.60
N SER A 20 14.48 -14.61 -15.52
CA SER A 20 15.84 -14.05 -15.39
C SER A 20 16.81 -14.88 -14.54
N ARG A 21 16.34 -15.65 -13.54
CA ARG A 21 17.21 -16.37 -12.59
C ARG A 21 16.73 -17.79 -12.34
N CYS A 22 17.64 -18.73 -12.11
CA CYS A 22 17.28 -20.07 -11.63
C CYS A 22 16.67 -19.99 -10.22
N ASP A 23 15.97 -21.03 -9.76
CA ASP A 23 15.21 -20.98 -8.51
C ASP A 23 16.08 -20.61 -7.30
N HIS A 24 17.32 -21.09 -7.25
CA HIS A 24 18.31 -20.73 -6.23
C HIS A 24 18.60 -19.22 -6.19
N HIS A 25 18.99 -18.64 -7.34
CA HIS A 25 19.33 -17.21 -7.41
C HIS A 25 18.09 -16.31 -7.36
N GLN A 26 16.93 -16.80 -7.81
CA GLN A 26 15.65 -16.12 -7.66
C GLN A 26 15.27 -16.00 -6.19
N ALA A 27 15.41 -17.07 -5.40
CA ALA A 27 15.17 -17.06 -3.96
C ALA A 27 16.16 -16.15 -3.23
N ALA A 28 17.46 -16.21 -3.57
CA ALA A 28 18.47 -15.32 -3.00
C ALA A 28 18.20 -13.84 -3.31
N TRP A 29 17.83 -13.53 -4.56
CA TRP A 29 17.44 -12.18 -4.97
C TRP A 29 16.19 -11.70 -4.24
N GLN A 30 15.17 -12.55 -4.10
CA GLN A 30 13.96 -12.26 -3.33
C GLN A 30 14.28 -11.99 -1.86
N ALA A 31 15.11 -12.82 -1.23
CA ALA A 31 15.53 -12.66 0.15
C ALA A 31 16.28 -11.34 0.37
N GLN A 32 17.24 -10.99 -0.49
CA GLN A 32 17.95 -9.72 -0.42
C GLN A 32 17.01 -8.52 -0.64
N HIS A 33 16.10 -8.63 -1.59
CA HIS A 33 15.10 -7.61 -1.88
C HIS A 33 14.12 -7.43 -0.71
N ASP A 34 13.70 -8.52 -0.07
CA ASP A 34 12.83 -8.49 1.09
C ASP A 34 13.54 -8.00 2.36
N GLN A 35 14.85 -8.27 2.52
CA GLN A 35 15.66 -7.65 3.56
C GLN A 35 15.78 -6.14 3.38
N ARG A 36 16.03 -5.67 2.14
CA ARG A 36 16.09 -4.22 1.83
C ARG A 36 14.74 -3.52 2.04
N ARG A 37 13.64 -4.19 1.74
CA ARG A 37 12.27 -3.64 1.93
C ARG A 37 11.72 -3.84 3.34
N GLY A 38 12.32 -4.71 4.15
CA GLY A 38 11.72 -5.24 5.38
C GLY A 38 10.60 -6.26 5.11
N SER A 39 10.45 -7.24 6.01
CA SER A 39 9.37 -8.23 5.93
C SER A 39 7.99 -7.56 5.98
N ALA A 40 6.94 -8.23 5.49
CA ALA A 40 5.55 -7.72 5.61
C ALA A 40 5.16 -7.43 7.08
N ALA A 41 5.73 -8.18 8.03
CA ALA A 41 5.60 -7.94 9.47
C ALA A 41 6.36 -6.68 9.91
N GLN A 42 7.60 -6.46 9.46
CA GLN A 42 8.39 -5.26 9.78
C GLN A 42 7.88 -3.99 9.10
N ARG A 43 7.22 -4.11 7.93
CA ARG A 43 6.51 -2.99 7.27
C ARG A 43 5.20 -2.61 7.99
N GLY A 44 4.81 -3.37 9.02
CA GLY A 44 3.77 -3.07 9.99
C GLY A 44 2.34 -3.06 9.45
N TYR A 45 1.99 -4.12 8.71
CA TYR A 45 0.62 -4.63 8.67
C TYR A 45 0.45 -5.73 9.74
N ASP A 46 0.80 -5.40 10.97
CA ASP A 46 0.52 -6.27 12.12
C ASP A 46 -0.99 -6.52 12.24
N THR A 47 -1.35 -7.59 12.92
CA THR A 47 -2.76 -7.88 13.26
C THR A 47 -3.46 -6.69 13.92
N ALA A 48 -2.71 -5.84 14.63
CA ALA A 48 -3.19 -4.61 15.25
C ALA A 48 -3.63 -3.57 14.20
N TRP A 49 -2.82 -3.30 13.18
CA TRP A 49 -3.15 -2.40 12.08
C TRP A 49 -4.38 -2.87 11.31
N ARG A 50 -4.46 -4.17 11.00
CA ARG A 50 -5.65 -4.73 10.33
C ARG A 50 -6.93 -4.49 11.14
N LYS A 51 -6.87 -4.66 12.46
CA LYS A 51 -8.00 -4.37 13.36
C LYS A 51 -8.32 -2.87 13.39
N LEU A 52 -7.30 -2.02 13.52
CA LEU A 52 -7.45 -0.56 13.55
C LEU A 52 -8.03 -0.01 12.25
N ALA A 53 -7.49 -0.40 11.10
CA ALA A 53 -7.96 0.00 9.78
C ALA A 53 -9.42 -0.41 9.55
N ALA A 54 -9.76 -1.66 9.90
CA ALA A 54 -11.12 -2.14 9.78
C ALA A 54 -12.09 -1.39 10.73
N ALA A 55 -11.65 -1.06 11.94
CA ALA A 55 -12.42 -0.25 12.89
C ALA A 55 -12.63 1.18 12.38
N ALA A 56 -11.58 1.82 11.86
CA ALA A 56 -11.66 3.17 11.29
C ALA A 56 -12.69 3.25 10.15
N VAL A 57 -12.64 2.32 9.19
CA VAL A 57 -13.59 2.27 8.07
C VAL A 57 -15.02 1.99 8.55
N ARG A 58 -15.21 1.07 9.51
CA ARG A 58 -16.54 0.81 10.09
C ARG A 58 -17.10 2.05 10.78
N ASN A 59 -16.32 2.66 11.68
CA ASN A 59 -16.74 3.84 12.43
C ASN A 59 -17.06 5.01 11.50
N HIS A 60 -16.25 5.21 10.46
CA HIS A 60 -16.51 6.21 9.42
C HIS A 60 -17.84 5.94 8.70
N ARG A 61 -18.09 4.70 8.28
CA ARG A 61 -19.36 4.34 7.64
C ARG A 61 -20.56 4.52 8.57
N THR A 62 -20.40 4.25 9.86
CA THR A 62 -21.46 4.50 10.86
C THR A 62 -21.76 6.00 11.01
N ALA A 63 -20.73 6.84 11.02
CA ALA A 63 -20.90 8.29 11.23
C ALA A 63 -21.31 9.05 9.96
N TYR A 64 -20.78 8.66 8.79
CA TYR A 64 -20.86 9.45 7.55
C TYR A 64 -21.38 8.66 6.35
N GLY A 65 -21.68 7.36 6.51
CA GLY A 65 -22.05 6.49 5.40
C GLY A 65 -20.91 6.23 4.42
N ASN A 66 -21.27 5.90 3.17
CA ASN A 66 -20.32 5.69 2.07
C ASN A 66 -19.90 7.03 1.46
N TRP A 67 -19.26 7.88 2.26
CA TRP A 67 -18.83 9.22 1.88
C TRP A 67 -17.32 9.37 2.04
N CYS A 68 -16.63 9.89 1.03
CA CYS A 68 -15.21 10.18 1.07
C CYS A 68 -14.98 11.67 1.36
N PRO A 69 -14.13 12.04 2.33
CA PRO A 69 -13.73 13.43 2.57
C PRO A 69 -12.99 14.09 1.40
N GLY A 70 -12.51 13.30 0.44
CA GLY A 70 -11.75 13.77 -0.72
C GLY A 70 -10.26 13.99 -0.43
N TRP A 71 -9.45 13.92 -1.49
CA TRP A 71 -8.04 14.32 -1.50
C TRP A 71 -7.71 14.94 -2.86
N ALA A 72 -7.32 16.22 -2.87
CA ALA A 72 -7.16 17.03 -4.09
C ALA A 72 -8.43 17.10 -4.97
N VAL A 73 -9.59 16.72 -4.42
CA VAL A 73 -10.91 16.73 -5.05
C VAL A 73 -11.95 17.01 -3.96
N PRO A 74 -13.14 17.52 -4.30
CA PRO A 74 -14.22 17.69 -3.34
C PRO A 74 -14.62 16.38 -2.66
N ALA A 75 -15.25 16.48 -1.49
CA ALA A 75 -15.86 15.34 -0.84
C ALA A 75 -17.00 14.76 -1.70
N HIS A 76 -17.11 13.42 -1.76
CA HIS A 76 -18.01 12.74 -2.70
C HIS A 76 -18.45 11.36 -2.18
N PRO A 77 -19.57 10.80 -2.67
CA PRO A 77 -19.95 9.42 -2.39
C PRO A 77 -18.89 8.42 -2.86
N ALA A 78 -18.54 7.46 -2.02
CA ALA A 78 -17.66 6.35 -2.37
C ALA A 78 -17.92 5.14 -1.48
N THR A 79 -18.16 3.98 -2.09
CA THR A 79 -18.37 2.71 -1.37
C THR A 79 -17.04 2.04 -0.99
N ASP A 80 -16.02 2.21 -1.82
CA ASP A 80 -14.71 1.58 -1.68
C ASP A 80 -13.75 2.39 -0.81
N LEU A 81 -14.10 2.49 0.48
CA LEU A 81 -13.37 3.21 1.51
C LEU A 81 -12.21 2.38 2.08
N THR A 82 -11.09 3.06 2.35
CA THR A 82 -9.85 2.50 2.87
C THR A 82 -9.31 3.34 4.01
N ALA A 83 -8.60 2.72 4.95
CA ALA A 83 -7.85 3.42 5.96
C ALA A 83 -6.50 3.88 5.40
N ASP A 84 -6.08 5.08 5.78
CA ASP A 84 -4.84 5.72 5.39
C ASP A 84 -4.19 6.38 6.63
N HIS A 85 -2.87 6.40 6.68
CA HIS A 85 -2.14 7.15 7.69
C HIS A 85 -2.08 8.61 7.29
N LYS A 86 -2.52 9.53 8.16
CA LYS A 86 -2.40 10.98 7.95
C LYS A 86 -0.94 11.35 7.71
N THR A 87 -0.07 11.17 8.69
CA THR A 87 1.37 11.20 8.48
C THR A 87 1.81 9.79 8.04
N PRO A 88 2.41 9.62 6.84
CA PRO A 88 2.83 8.32 6.35
C PRO A 88 3.86 7.65 7.26
N LYS A 89 3.86 6.32 7.31
CA LYS A 89 4.84 5.57 8.11
C LYS A 89 6.29 5.86 7.74
N GLN A 90 6.56 6.08 6.45
CA GLN A 90 7.90 6.43 5.95
C GLN A 90 8.38 7.80 6.47
N GLN A 91 7.46 8.64 6.95
CA GLN A 91 7.72 9.96 7.52
C GLN A 91 7.56 9.97 9.06
N GLY A 92 7.55 8.80 9.71
CA GLY A 92 7.43 8.69 11.17
C GLY A 92 6.00 8.55 11.71
N GLY A 93 5.01 8.38 10.84
CA GLY A 93 3.62 8.14 11.25
C GLY A 93 3.42 6.85 12.05
N THR A 94 2.54 6.91 13.05
CA THR A 94 2.22 5.81 13.97
C THR A 94 0.94 5.05 13.59
N ASN A 95 0.81 3.81 14.08
CA ASN A 95 -0.41 3.00 13.99
C ASN A 95 -1.39 3.35 15.14
N THR A 96 -1.76 4.62 15.29
CA THR A 96 -2.64 5.10 16.36
C THR A 96 -3.89 5.75 15.76
N ALA A 97 -5.03 5.65 16.44
CA ALA A 97 -6.33 6.02 15.89
C ALA A 97 -6.40 7.50 15.44
N ASP A 98 -5.67 8.38 16.11
CA ASP A 98 -5.51 9.80 15.78
C ASP A 98 -4.75 10.04 14.47
N ASN A 99 -3.80 9.17 14.13
CA ASN A 99 -3.06 9.23 12.87
C ASN A 99 -3.78 8.52 11.71
N ILE A 100 -4.98 7.96 11.91
CA ILE A 100 -5.72 7.28 10.82
C ILE A 100 -6.82 8.18 10.29
N GLN A 101 -6.93 8.22 8.96
CA GLN A 101 -8.06 8.80 8.24
C GLN A 101 -8.70 7.76 7.30
N VAL A 102 -9.90 8.06 6.82
CA VAL A 102 -10.61 7.22 5.85
C VAL A 102 -10.77 7.99 4.54
N LEU A 103 -10.31 7.38 3.45
CA LEU A 103 -10.41 7.89 2.09
C LEU A 103 -10.87 6.76 1.15
N CYS A 104 -11.53 7.11 0.05
CA CYS A 104 -11.78 6.13 -1.01
C CYS A 104 -10.46 5.69 -1.65
N ARG A 105 -10.44 4.51 -2.30
CA ARG A 105 -9.23 3.97 -2.96
C ARG A 105 -8.53 4.99 -3.85
N ALA A 106 -9.30 5.72 -4.65
CA ALA A 106 -8.78 6.70 -5.59
C ALA A 106 -8.12 7.89 -4.87
N CYS A 107 -8.74 8.41 -3.80
CA CYS A 107 -8.16 9.49 -3.02
C CYS A 107 -6.93 9.05 -2.23
N ASN A 108 -6.97 7.85 -1.66
CA ASN A 108 -5.84 7.26 -0.95
C ASN A 108 -4.64 7.06 -1.90
N SER A 109 -4.88 6.46 -3.07
CA SER A 109 -3.86 6.31 -4.11
C SER A 109 -3.33 7.65 -4.60
N ARG A 110 -4.19 8.67 -4.68
CA ARG A 110 -3.77 10.03 -5.06
C ARG A 110 -2.88 10.61 -3.97
N LYS A 111 -3.23 10.51 -2.69
CA LYS A 111 -2.41 10.99 -1.56
C LYS A 111 -1.03 10.35 -1.57
N HIS A 112 -0.95 9.03 -1.74
CA HIS A 112 0.30 8.26 -1.67
C HIS A 112 1.01 8.53 -0.34
N ASP A 113 2.31 8.84 -0.37
CA ASP A 113 3.13 9.15 0.78
C ASP A 113 3.11 10.65 1.12
N ARG A 114 2.07 11.40 0.76
CA ARG A 114 1.94 12.80 1.21
C ARG A 114 1.33 12.85 2.60
N ASP A 115 1.68 13.88 3.37
CA ASP A 115 1.08 14.10 4.68
C ASP A 115 -0.38 14.57 4.52
N GLY A 116 -1.30 13.92 5.23
CA GLY A 116 -2.73 14.21 5.25
C GLY A 116 -3.11 15.63 5.69
N TYR A 117 -2.19 16.33 6.37
CA TYR A 117 -2.31 17.73 6.74
C TYR A 117 -1.92 18.68 5.60
N ASP A 118 -1.08 18.25 4.65
CA ASP A 118 -0.71 19.00 3.44
C ASP A 118 -1.78 18.82 2.35
N ARG A 119 -3.02 19.26 2.65
CA ARG A 119 -4.15 19.09 1.73
C ARG A 119 -4.03 20.10 0.58
N PRO A 120 -3.84 19.66 -0.67
CA PRO A 120 -3.80 20.58 -1.80
C PRO A 120 -5.15 21.26 -1.98
N GLN A 121 -5.13 22.53 -2.40
CA GLN A 121 -6.34 23.29 -2.68
C GLN A 121 -7.17 22.56 -3.73
N VAL A 122 -8.46 22.40 -3.43
CA VAL A 122 -9.42 21.83 -4.38
C VAL A 122 -9.69 22.93 -5.42
N THR A 123 -9.07 22.83 -6.59
CA THR A 123 -9.38 23.72 -7.70
C THR A 123 -10.79 23.37 -8.19
N GLY A 124 -11.78 24.12 -7.74
CA GLY A 124 -13.14 24.06 -8.26
C GLY A 124 -13.14 24.45 -9.73
N GLY A 125 -13.71 23.59 -10.57
CA GLY A 125 -14.17 23.92 -11.92
C GLY A 125 -15.68 23.96 -11.93
#